data_AF-A0A938GGY6-F1
#
_entry.id   AF-A0A938GGY6-F1
#
_cell.length_a   1.000
_cell.length_b   1.000
_cell.length_c   1.000
_cell.angle_alpha   90.00
_cell.angle_beta   90.00
_cell.angle_gamma   90.00
#
_symmetry.space_group_name_H-M   'P 1'
#
loop_
_entity.id
_entity.type
_entity.pdbx_description
1 polymer ?
#
loop_
_entity_poly.entity_id
_entity_poly.type
_entity_poly.pdbx_seq_one_letter_code
_entity_poly.pdbx_strand_id
1 'polypeptide(L)'
;MTKTTEHTIDVRIIPPRQKHPAIFGAWNELPDGESLLLLNDHDPLPLYYQFACKFAGQFHWSYEAQGPDIWRVRISKGLFPDPGFVPRKKAAAAPETQSIDFVQPLVLDTRPYFQRGEPPCHAIDEAVATLIPGQAFQLIAPFDPVPLRRKLENEGFSVRSRQLQDGAWQLEFRK
;
A
#
# COMPACT_ATOMS: atom_id res chain seq x y z
N MET A 1 -17.62 -2.58 38.05
CA MET A 1 -18.04 -3.02 36.71
C MET A 1 -17.74 -1.87 35.75
N THR A 2 -16.59 -1.90 35.05
CA THR A 2 -16.27 -0.89 34.04
C THR A 2 -17.04 -1.21 32.77
N LYS A 3 -17.94 -0.30 32.38
CA LYS A 3 -18.73 -0.40 31.15
C LYS A 3 -17.81 0.04 30.01
N THR A 4 -17.27 -0.89 29.24
CA THR A 4 -16.48 -0.58 28.04
C THR A 4 -17.40 0.08 27.02
N THR A 5 -17.27 1.38 26.82
CA THR A 5 -18.00 2.11 25.78
C THR A 5 -17.37 1.70 24.44
N GLU A 6 -18.11 0.99 23.60
CA GLU A 6 -17.62 0.59 22.27
C GLU A 6 -17.87 1.72 21.27
N HIS A 7 -16.82 2.46 20.93
CA HIS A 7 -16.87 3.45 19.86
C HIS A 7 -16.73 2.74 18.52
N THR A 8 -17.78 2.74 17.68
CA THR A 8 -17.74 2.04 16.38
C THR A 8 -17.68 3.04 15.23
N ILE A 9 -16.77 2.80 14.27
CA ILE A 9 -16.69 3.53 13.01
C ILE A 9 -16.79 2.56 11.83
N ASP A 10 -17.81 2.77 11.01
CA ASP A 10 -17.96 2.06 9.74
C ASP A 10 -17.37 2.92 8.61
N VAL A 11 -16.19 2.53 8.13
CA VAL A 11 -15.51 3.29 7.07
C VAL A 11 -15.98 2.90 5.67
N ARG A 12 -16.85 1.89 5.53
CA ARG A 12 -17.40 1.48 4.22
C ARG A 12 -18.35 2.54 3.66
N ILE A 13 -19.00 3.29 4.55
CA ILE A 13 -19.90 4.39 4.18
C ILE A 13 -19.18 5.75 4.07
N ILE A 14 -17.89 5.81 4.41
CA ILE A 14 -17.09 7.04 4.42
C ILE A 14 -16.30 7.14 3.11
N PRO A 15 -16.32 8.28 2.39
CA PRO A 15 -15.52 8.48 1.18
C PRO A 15 -14.03 8.19 1.41
N PRO A 16 -13.30 7.55 0.48
CA PRO A 16 -11.91 7.12 0.68
C PRO A 16 -10.96 8.21 1.23
N ARG A 17 -11.09 9.44 0.73
CA ARG A 17 -10.27 10.59 1.16
C ARG A 17 -10.57 11.05 2.60
N GLN A 18 -11.74 10.68 3.12
CA GLN A 18 -12.22 11.04 4.46
C GLN A 18 -12.04 9.90 5.48
N LYS A 19 -11.79 8.65 5.05
CA LYS A 19 -11.63 7.49 5.94
C LYS A 19 -10.53 7.74 6.99
N HIS A 20 -9.30 8.04 6.57
CA HIS A 20 -8.20 8.26 7.52
C HIS A 20 -8.43 9.46 8.46
N PRO A 21 -8.83 10.66 7.97
CA PRO A 21 -9.20 11.77 8.86
C PRO A 21 -10.25 11.39 9.90
N ALA A 22 -11.31 10.66 9.51
CA ALA A 22 -12.36 10.24 10.42
C ALA A 22 -11.88 9.24 11.47
N ILE A 23 -11.09 8.23 11.08
CA ILE A 23 -10.52 7.23 12.00
C ILE A 23 -9.59 7.89 13.02
N PHE A 24 -8.66 8.74 12.57
CA PHE A 24 -7.73 9.40 13.47
C PHE A 24 -8.40 10.46 14.35
N GLY A 25 -9.45 11.12 13.85
CA GLY A 25 -10.31 11.98 14.67
C GLY A 25 -10.94 11.18 15.81
N ALA A 26 -11.63 10.08 15.49
CA ALA A 26 -12.24 9.20 16.48
C ALA A 26 -11.22 8.64 17.49
N TRP A 27 -10.02 8.27 17.03
CA TRP A 27 -8.93 7.81 17.91
C TRP A 27 -8.42 8.89 18.88
N ASN A 28 -8.28 10.12 18.40
CA ASN A 28 -7.77 11.22 19.23
C ASN A 28 -8.77 11.60 20.33
N GLU A 29 -10.06 11.54 20.03
CA GLU A 29 -11.15 11.79 20.98
C GLU A 29 -11.40 10.63 21.96
N LEU A 30 -10.91 9.43 21.62
CA LEU A 30 -11.08 8.23 22.45
C LEU A 30 -10.35 8.39 23.81
N PRO A 31 -11.02 8.15 24.95
CA PRO A 31 -10.35 8.12 26.25
C PRO A 31 -9.34 6.96 26.37
N ASP A 32 -8.33 7.15 27.21
CA ASP A 32 -7.40 6.07 27.55
C ASP A 32 -8.14 4.92 28.26
N GLY A 33 -7.85 3.68 27.84
CA GLY A 33 -8.52 2.48 28.33
C GLY A 33 -9.75 2.06 27.51
N GLU A 34 -10.20 2.88 26.55
CA GLU A 34 -11.32 2.54 25.67
C GLU A 34 -10.87 1.97 24.32
N SER A 35 -11.83 1.54 23.50
CA SER A 35 -11.56 0.90 22.20
C SER A 35 -12.41 1.46 21.08
N LEU A 36 -11.78 1.61 19.91
CA LEU A 36 -12.42 1.89 18.64
C LEU A 36 -12.63 0.59 17.85
N LEU A 37 -13.86 0.27 17.48
CA LEU A 37 -14.21 -0.78 16.55
C LEU A 37 -14.29 -0.23 15.13
N LEU A 38 -13.37 -0.66 14.28
CA LEU A 38 -13.30 -0.32 12.87
C LEU A 38 -13.97 -1.42 12.03
N LEU A 39 -14.93 -1.05 11.20
CA LEU A 39 -15.51 -1.92 10.16
C LEU A 39 -15.01 -1.47 8.79
N ASN A 40 -14.31 -2.36 8.09
CA ASN A 40 -13.76 -2.09 6.76
C ASN A 40 -14.17 -3.18 5.75
N ASP A 41 -14.15 -2.84 4.47
CA ASP A 41 -14.46 -3.74 3.34
C ASP A 41 -13.25 -4.59 2.91
N HIS A 42 -12.05 -4.30 3.43
CA HIS A 42 -10.82 -5.05 3.21
C HIS A 42 -9.93 -5.04 4.45
N ASP A 43 -8.85 -5.83 4.43
CA ASP A 43 -7.86 -5.85 5.51
C ASP A 43 -7.24 -4.45 5.74
N PRO A 44 -7.43 -3.82 6.91
CA PRO A 44 -6.86 -2.51 7.24
C PRO A 44 -5.37 -2.57 7.64
N LEU A 45 -4.60 -3.55 7.17
CA LEU A 45 -3.16 -3.65 7.42
C LEU A 45 -2.35 -2.36 7.13
N PRO A 46 -2.58 -1.60 6.04
CA PRO A 46 -1.91 -0.30 5.85
C PRO A 46 -2.22 0.73 6.95
N LEU A 47 -3.41 0.66 7.54
CA LEU A 47 -3.79 1.49 8.68
C LEU A 47 -3.07 1.05 9.95
N TYR A 48 -2.94 -0.27 10.20
CA TYR A 48 -2.14 -0.79 11.31
C TYR A 48 -0.72 -0.21 11.30
N TYR A 49 -0.04 -0.20 10.13
CA TYR A 49 1.31 0.35 10.04
C TYR A 49 1.35 1.86 10.34
N GLN A 50 0.34 2.62 9.93
CA GLN A 50 0.24 4.04 10.29
C GLN A 50 0.06 4.24 11.79
N PHE A 51 -0.73 3.39 12.46
CA PHE A 51 -0.85 3.39 13.91
C PHE A 51 0.46 3.04 14.60
N ALA A 52 1.16 1.99 14.13
CA ALA A 52 2.46 1.57 14.64
C ALA A 52 3.50 2.69 14.55
N CYS A 53 3.52 3.46 13.47
CA CYS A 53 4.43 4.60 13.31
C CYS A 53 4.07 5.80 14.20
N LYS A 54 2.77 6.11 14.38
CA LYS A 54 2.33 7.33 15.07
C LYS A 54 2.14 7.16 16.57
N PHE A 55 1.74 5.98 17.01
CA PHE A 55 1.26 5.71 18.36
C PHE A 55 1.97 4.50 18.97
N ALA A 56 3.23 4.27 18.61
CA ALA A 56 4.03 3.18 19.19
C ALA A 56 3.89 3.12 20.72
N GLY A 57 3.56 1.95 21.26
CA GLY A 57 3.36 1.74 22.69
C GLY A 57 2.03 2.25 23.27
N GLN A 58 1.17 2.89 22.46
CA GLN A 58 -0.06 3.57 22.91
C GLN A 58 -1.34 2.91 22.40
N PHE A 59 -1.24 1.79 21.69
CA PHE A 59 -2.40 1.06 21.18
C PHE A 59 -2.19 -0.45 21.18
N HIS A 60 -3.30 -1.17 21.22
CA HIS A 60 -3.38 -2.60 20.95
C HIS A 60 -4.37 -2.85 19.81
N TRP A 61 -4.06 -3.81 18.95
CA TRP A 61 -4.77 -4.13 17.72
C TRP A 61 -5.20 -5.58 17.73
N SER A 62 -6.51 -5.81 17.65
CA SER A 62 -7.11 -7.13 17.62
C SER A 62 -8.07 -7.25 16.44
N TYR A 63 -7.97 -8.35 15.69
CA TYR A 63 -8.96 -8.69 14.68
C TYR A 63 -10.12 -9.44 15.33
N GLU A 64 -11.31 -8.86 15.27
CA GLU A 64 -12.56 -9.48 15.71
C GLU A 64 -13.24 -10.27 14.57
N ALA A 65 -13.02 -9.86 13.32
CA ALA A 65 -13.44 -10.58 12.12
C ALA A 65 -12.47 -10.31 10.95
N GLN A 66 -12.19 -11.33 10.16
CA GLN A 66 -11.23 -11.28 9.04
C GLN A 66 -11.87 -11.80 7.74
N GLY A 67 -12.79 -11.01 7.17
CA GLY A 67 -13.32 -11.22 5.81
C GLY A 67 -14.05 -12.55 5.56
N PRO A 68 -14.50 -12.79 4.30
CA PRO A 68 -14.36 -11.91 3.13
C PRO A 68 -15.33 -10.72 3.14
N ASP A 69 -16.45 -10.81 3.87
CA ASP A 69 -17.53 -9.81 3.79
C ASP A 69 -17.27 -8.55 4.63
N ILE A 70 -16.65 -8.72 5.79
CA ILE A 70 -16.37 -7.64 6.75
C ILE A 70 -15.05 -7.91 7.46
N TRP A 71 -14.21 -6.88 7.52
CA TRP A 71 -13.06 -6.83 8.41
C TRP A 71 -13.43 -5.98 9.62
N ARG A 72 -13.35 -6.58 10.81
CA ARG A 72 -13.63 -5.90 12.07
C ARG A 72 -12.38 -5.90 12.92
N VAL A 73 -11.90 -4.72 13.26
CA VAL A 73 -10.71 -4.54 14.09
C VAL A 73 -11.08 -3.74 15.33
N ARG A 74 -10.64 -4.23 16.49
CA ARG A 74 -10.64 -3.48 17.75
C ARG A 74 -9.27 -2.83 17.95
N ILE A 75 -9.27 -1.52 18.11
CA ILE A 75 -8.09 -0.71 18.40
C ILE A 75 -8.26 -0.13 19.80
N SER A 76 -7.53 -0.67 20.78
CA SER A 76 -7.60 -0.24 22.18
C SER A 76 -6.54 0.81 22.47
N LYS A 77 -6.89 1.86 23.22
CA LYS A 77 -5.98 2.95 23.60
C LYS A 77 -5.45 2.77 25.00
N GLY A 78 -4.15 3.00 25.19
CA GLY A 78 -3.48 2.87 26.48
C GLY A 78 -2.05 2.39 26.33
N LEU A 79 -1.37 2.11 27.43
CA LEU A 79 0.02 1.66 27.41
C LEU A 79 0.10 0.16 27.05
N PHE A 80 0.55 -0.12 25.84
CA PHE A 80 0.68 -1.47 25.28
C PHE A 80 2.09 -1.66 24.71
N PRO A 81 3.01 -2.30 25.46
CA PRO A 81 4.35 -2.61 24.96
C PRO A 81 4.34 -3.50 23.71
N ASP A 82 3.30 -4.33 23.58
CA ASP A 82 3.00 -5.12 22.39
C ASP A 82 1.67 -4.65 21.78
N PRO A 83 1.65 -4.20 20.52
CA PRO A 83 0.43 -3.81 19.84
C PRO A 83 -0.49 -5.00 19.52
N GLY A 84 -0.16 -6.24 19.92
CA GLY A 84 -1.03 -7.41 19.85
C GLY A 84 -1.03 -8.10 18.50
N PHE A 85 -1.18 -7.31 17.43
CA PHE A 85 -0.96 -7.79 16.08
C PHE A 85 0.49 -7.54 15.68
N VAL A 86 1.26 -8.61 15.55
CA VAL A 86 2.54 -8.58 14.85
C VAL A 86 2.28 -9.15 13.46
N PRO A 87 2.28 -8.34 12.39
CA PRO A 87 2.22 -8.89 11.05
C PRO A 87 3.42 -9.81 10.90
N ARG A 88 3.18 -11.10 10.68
CA ARG A 88 4.27 -12.03 10.39
C ARG A 88 5.02 -11.46 9.21
N LYS A 89 6.28 -11.08 9.40
CA LYS A 89 7.23 -11.17 8.30
C LYS A 89 7.07 -12.59 7.79
N LYS A 90 6.70 -12.77 6.52
CA LYS A 90 6.99 -14.03 5.84
C LYS A 90 8.45 -14.34 6.19
N ALA A 91 8.66 -15.41 6.95
CA ALA A 91 10.02 -15.90 7.19
C ALA A 91 10.67 -16.03 5.81
N ALA A 92 11.89 -15.52 5.68
CA ALA A 92 12.71 -15.75 4.51
C ALA A 92 12.97 -17.26 4.39
N ALA A 93 12.05 -17.98 3.77
CA ALA A 93 12.37 -19.17 3.00
C ALA A 93 12.84 -18.68 1.62
N ALA A 94 13.84 -19.35 1.06
CA ALA A 94 14.33 -19.15 -0.31
C ALA A 94 13.16 -19.00 -1.30
N PRO A 95 13.34 -18.26 -2.43
CA PRO A 95 12.23 -17.70 -3.18
C PRO A 95 11.49 -18.80 -3.93
N GLU A 96 10.49 -19.39 -3.29
CA GLU A 96 9.44 -20.11 -3.99
C GLU A 96 8.42 -19.08 -4.49
N THR A 97 8.61 -18.76 -5.76
CA THR A 97 7.64 -18.17 -6.68
C THR A 97 6.25 -18.73 -6.40
N GLN A 98 5.39 -17.95 -5.74
CA GLN A 98 3.95 -18.11 -5.86
C GLN A 98 3.40 -16.91 -6.60
N SER A 99 3.25 -17.16 -7.89
CA SER A 99 2.51 -16.41 -8.90
C SER A 99 1.18 -15.92 -8.33
N ILE A 100 0.97 -14.61 -8.27
CA ILE A 100 -0.38 -14.06 -8.25
C ILE A 100 -0.76 -13.92 -9.72
N ASP A 101 -1.53 -14.87 -10.24
CA ASP A 101 -2.05 -14.77 -11.59
C ASP A 101 -3.09 -13.62 -11.67
N PHE A 102 -2.83 -12.73 -12.63
CA PHE A 102 -3.66 -11.65 -13.19
C PHE A 102 -3.67 -10.23 -12.58
N VAL A 103 -2.58 -9.76 -11.96
CA VAL A 103 -2.32 -8.32 -12.03
C VAL A 103 -1.48 -8.05 -13.27
N GLN A 104 -2.16 -7.70 -14.38
CA GLN A 104 -1.46 -7.36 -15.61
C GLN A 104 -0.52 -6.18 -15.35
N PRO A 105 0.72 -6.23 -15.89
CA PRO A 105 1.62 -5.11 -15.78
C PRO A 105 0.98 -3.89 -16.43
N LEU A 106 1.09 -2.72 -15.78
CA LEU A 106 0.74 -1.47 -16.44
C LEU A 106 1.83 -1.20 -17.47
N VAL A 107 1.49 -1.27 -18.76
CA VAL A 107 2.45 -1.08 -19.86
C VAL A 107 2.39 0.36 -20.36
N LEU A 108 3.53 1.04 -20.41
CA LEU A 108 3.69 2.34 -21.06
C LEU A 108 4.76 2.27 -22.16
N ASP A 109 4.33 2.48 -23.41
CA ASP A 109 5.26 2.62 -24.54
C ASP A 109 5.58 4.09 -24.79
N THR A 110 6.84 4.45 -24.58
CA THR A 110 7.34 5.82 -24.76
C THR A 110 7.88 6.09 -26.16
N ARG A 111 8.07 5.06 -27.01
CA ARG A 111 8.62 5.23 -28.37
C ARG A 111 7.81 6.22 -29.21
N PRO A 112 6.46 6.22 -29.18
CA PRO A 112 5.68 7.21 -29.93
C PRO A 112 5.91 8.65 -29.47
N TYR A 113 6.18 8.88 -28.18
CA TYR A 113 6.49 10.22 -27.66
C TYR A 113 7.81 10.73 -28.24
N PHE A 114 8.86 9.89 -28.22
CA PHE A 114 10.14 10.24 -28.82
C PHE A 114 10.06 10.43 -30.34
N GLN A 115 9.25 9.63 -31.05
CA GLN A 115 9.01 9.81 -32.49
C GLN A 115 8.36 11.15 -32.81
N ARG A 116 7.53 11.69 -31.91
CA ARG A 116 6.90 13.01 -32.04
C ARG A 116 7.74 14.16 -31.46
N GLY A 117 8.88 13.88 -30.83
CA GLY A 117 9.69 14.87 -30.13
C GLY A 117 9.07 15.38 -28.81
N GLU A 118 8.13 14.64 -28.25
CA GLU A 118 7.44 14.98 -27.00
C GLU A 118 8.09 14.27 -25.80
N PRO A 119 8.24 14.94 -24.65
CA PRO A 119 8.76 14.30 -23.45
C PRO A 119 7.72 13.36 -22.81
N PRO A 120 8.06 12.10 -22.51
CA PRO A 120 7.13 11.16 -21.88
C PRO A 120 6.96 11.35 -20.36
N CYS A 121 7.60 12.37 -19.76
CA CYS A 121 7.70 12.53 -18.31
C CYS A 121 6.35 12.52 -17.61
N HIS A 122 5.37 13.30 -18.13
CA HIS A 122 4.03 13.37 -17.53
C HIS A 122 3.31 12.02 -17.57
N ALA A 123 3.40 11.30 -18.70
CA ALA A 123 2.77 9.99 -18.85
C ALA A 123 3.41 8.93 -17.92
N ILE A 124 4.71 9.03 -17.70
CA ILE A 124 5.42 8.16 -16.75
C ILE A 124 4.99 8.46 -15.32
N ASP A 125 4.95 9.73 -14.93
CA ASP A 125 4.54 10.13 -13.58
C ASP A 125 3.08 9.73 -13.29
N GLU A 126 2.18 9.87 -14.27
CA GLU A 126 0.79 9.42 -14.19
C GLU A 126 0.68 7.89 -14.09
N ALA A 127 1.44 7.16 -14.90
CA ALA A 127 1.47 5.70 -14.83
C ALA A 127 1.97 5.22 -13.47
N VAL A 128 3.04 5.81 -12.92
CA VAL A 128 3.57 5.46 -11.60
C VAL A 128 2.58 5.80 -10.49
N ALA A 129 1.89 6.93 -10.57
CA ALA A 129 0.90 7.36 -9.59
C ALA A 129 -0.36 6.47 -9.56
N THR A 130 -0.66 5.75 -10.65
CA THR A 130 -1.83 4.87 -10.78
C THR A 130 -1.55 3.40 -10.45
N LEU A 131 -0.29 3.03 -10.17
CA LEU A 131 0.07 1.66 -9.81
C LEU A 131 -0.60 1.22 -8.51
N ILE A 132 -1.20 0.04 -8.54
CA ILE A 132 -1.68 -0.63 -7.33
C ILE A 132 -0.55 -1.45 -6.67
N PRO A 133 -0.63 -1.73 -5.34
CA PRO A 133 0.36 -2.56 -4.66
C PRO A 133 0.56 -3.91 -5.34
N GLY A 134 1.82 -4.28 -5.60
CA GLY A 134 2.17 -5.54 -6.27
C GLY A 134 2.00 -5.55 -7.80
N GLN A 135 1.45 -4.49 -8.40
CA GLN A 135 1.40 -4.35 -9.87
C GLN A 135 2.78 -3.97 -10.41
N ALA A 136 3.23 -4.70 -11.43
CA ALA A 136 4.43 -4.33 -12.16
C ALA A 136 4.15 -3.17 -13.12
N PHE A 137 5.11 -2.25 -13.24
CA PHE A 137 5.10 -1.22 -14.26
C PHE A 137 6.09 -1.59 -15.36
N GLN A 138 5.60 -1.78 -16.58
CA GLN A 138 6.42 -2.12 -17.73
C GLN A 138 6.58 -0.91 -18.65
N LEU A 139 7.80 -0.41 -18.76
CA LEU A 139 8.15 0.69 -19.65
C LEU A 139 8.85 0.16 -20.91
N ILE A 140 8.38 0.57 -22.09
CA ILE A 140 9.08 0.35 -23.36
C ILE A 140 9.67 1.68 -23.80
N ALA A 141 10.98 1.71 -24.03
CA ALA A 141 11.73 2.90 -24.42
C ALA A 141 12.68 2.61 -25.59
N PRO A 142 13.00 3.60 -26.45
CA PRO A 142 13.92 3.38 -27.56
C PRO A 142 15.40 3.27 -27.14
N PHE A 143 15.74 3.56 -25.88
CA PHE A 143 17.08 3.48 -25.30
C PHE A 143 16.99 3.14 -23.80
N ASP A 144 18.11 2.77 -23.15
CA ASP A 144 18.15 2.54 -21.69
C ASP A 144 18.05 3.88 -20.92
N PRO A 145 16.95 4.17 -20.22
CA PRO A 145 16.72 5.45 -19.57
C PRO A 145 17.37 5.47 -18.17
N VAL A 146 18.69 5.48 -18.10
CA VAL A 146 19.47 5.44 -16.84
C VAL A 146 19.02 6.50 -15.81
N PRO A 147 18.75 7.78 -16.16
CA PRO A 147 18.29 8.76 -15.19
C PRO A 147 16.92 8.41 -14.57
N LEU A 148 16.00 7.89 -15.38
CA LEU A 148 14.68 7.49 -14.92
C LEU A 148 14.76 6.27 -13.99
N ARG A 149 15.61 5.30 -14.34
CA ARG A 149 15.86 4.14 -13.48
C ARG A 149 16.27 4.56 -12.08
N ARG A 150 17.27 5.44 -11.97
CA ARG A 150 17.75 5.95 -10.68
C ARG A 150 16.67 6.72 -9.92
N LYS A 151 15.86 7.53 -10.62
CA LYS A 151 14.71 8.23 -10.02
C LYS A 151 13.77 7.23 -9.35
N LEU A 152 13.32 6.22 -10.08
CA LEU A 152 12.35 5.25 -9.56
C LEU A 152 12.97 4.29 -8.51
N GLU A 153 14.25 3.95 -8.64
CA GLU A 153 14.99 3.20 -7.60
C GLU A 153 15.01 3.99 -6.27
N ASN A 154 15.28 5.30 -6.31
CA ASN A 154 15.21 6.17 -5.13
C ASN A 154 13.79 6.30 -4.54
N GLU A 155 12.77 6.13 -5.37
CA GLU A 155 11.36 6.09 -4.96
C GLU A 155 10.91 4.70 -4.46
N GLY A 156 11.84 3.75 -4.35
CA GLY A 156 11.65 2.42 -3.76
C GLY A 156 11.29 1.31 -4.75
N PHE A 157 11.40 1.55 -6.06
CA PHE A 157 11.21 0.50 -7.05
C PHE A 157 12.48 -0.34 -7.25
N SER A 158 12.32 -1.65 -7.31
CA SER A 158 13.28 -2.54 -7.97
C SER A 158 13.05 -2.50 -9.48
N VAL A 159 14.12 -2.57 -10.28
CA VAL A 159 14.02 -2.56 -11.75
C VAL A 159 14.76 -3.74 -12.37
N ARG A 160 14.16 -4.34 -13.40
CA ARG A 160 14.82 -5.25 -14.33
C ARG A 160 14.74 -4.67 -15.73
N SER A 161 15.86 -4.55 -16.42
CA SER A 161 15.90 -4.10 -17.80
C SER A 161 16.33 -5.25 -18.72
N ARG A 162 15.83 -5.25 -19.95
CA ARG A 162 16.28 -6.10 -21.04
C ARG A 162 16.15 -5.37 -22.37
N GLN A 163 17.02 -5.69 -23.31
CA GLN A 163 16.87 -5.25 -24.69
C GLN A 163 15.97 -6.23 -25.47
N LEU A 164 15.10 -5.68 -26.30
CA LEU A 164 14.21 -6.39 -27.22
C LEU A 164 14.90 -6.61 -28.57
N GLN A 165 14.34 -7.52 -29.38
CA GLN A 165 14.90 -7.87 -30.69
C GLN A 165 14.91 -6.69 -31.68
N ASP A 166 13.97 -5.74 -31.53
CA ASP A 166 13.88 -4.52 -32.34
C ASP A 166 14.83 -3.40 -31.85
N GLY A 167 15.70 -3.70 -30.88
CA GLY A 167 16.65 -2.75 -30.29
C GLY A 167 16.06 -1.87 -29.19
N ALA A 168 14.74 -1.91 -28.98
CA ALA A 168 14.09 -1.19 -27.88
C ALA A 168 14.43 -1.81 -26.52
N TRP A 169 14.22 -1.04 -25.47
CA TRP A 169 14.45 -1.43 -24.09
C TRP A 169 13.12 -1.65 -23.39
N GLN A 170 12.99 -2.79 -22.71
CA GLN A 170 11.90 -3.07 -21.81
C GLN A 170 12.43 -3.01 -20.38
N LEU A 171 11.80 -2.20 -19.55
CA LEU A 171 12.05 -2.11 -18.12
C LEU A 171 10.82 -2.56 -17.37
N GLU A 172 11.01 -3.41 -16.37
CA GLU A 172 9.97 -3.83 -15.44
C GLU A 172 10.33 -3.30 -14.04
N PHE A 173 9.48 -2.43 -13.52
CA PHE A 173 9.60 -1.86 -12.18
C PHE A 173 8.61 -2.52 -11.23
N ARG A 174 9.05 -2.83 -10.01
CA ARG A 174 8.22 -3.41 -8.94
C ARG A 174 8.56 -2.78 -7.59
N LYS A 175 7.54 -2.44 -6.82
CA LYS A 175 7.66 -2.05 -5.40
C LYS A 175 7.52 -3.25 -4.48
#